data_AF-B1T3H4-F1
#
_entry.id   AF-B1T3H4-F1
#
_cell.length_a   1.000
_cell.length_b   1.000
_cell.length_c   1.000
_cell.angle_alpha   90.00
_cell.angle_beta   90.00
_cell.angle_gamma   90.00
#
_symmetry.space_group_name_H-M   'P 1'
#
loop_
_entity.id
_entity.type
_entity.pdbx_description
1 polymer ?
#
loop_
_entity_poly.entity_id
_entity_poly.type
_entity_poly.pdbx_seq_one_letter_code
_entity_poly.pdbx_strand_id
1 'polypeptide(L)'
;MIISPPFLPEAGLAVPTGMNPDPMMDAVDKFECDHGIYPIAVDRRWHCGVHLRSDTKGKVHAIADGEVVAYRVCQHGVEGGVSHPGFVLLKHTTETGEGRTLTFYSLYMHLLPLVEYQQHRANAKEMPEFLRLPTGSVNKGQMTPAVSGEGKKVRRKDVVGWLGRYQGMPHLHFEIFMLPADFDAYFGRTQLGKVTPVPPTGTDWWGHAYFVIPAGSTFRRLPEKADAGNKLHGIEFKPAQEGSNALPLLVETYFSVGSKYTNVWSLAQDGTRTLLTPQPVEEKDYEYDLYKRATAIYSSCPSDGYELLRFGRILSPSQTLAANARATWMKVNWAADKVGYIDINDSGIHKFSDADFLSCMGWQKVSEGNTPFRSDGMCDVDALKKILNDAAPHEVPEVTGETQKVHKARVLSAYVKGNARVRRQLRGLSVTRRVSGIVRTTRGAMRGCSMRAASTTVTRRAIRIS
;
A
#
# COMPACT_ATOMS: atom_id res chain seq x y z
N MET A 1 9.10 5.72 -5.06
CA MET A 1 8.43 4.94 -4.00
C MET A 1 8.80 5.52 -2.64
N ILE A 2 7.80 5.93 -1.86
CA ILE A 2 7.96 6.60 -0.54
C ILE A 2 8.48 5.61 0.52
N ILE A 3 8.11 4.34 0.39
CA ILE A 3 8.53 3.25 1.28
C ILE A 3 9.27 2.16 0.50
N SER A 4 10.00 1.30 1.18
CA SER A 4 10.51 0.00 0.69
C SER A 4 10.05 -1.09 1.65
N PRO A 5 10.01 -2.37 1.26
CA PRO A 5 9.71 -3.43 2.23
C PRO A 5 10.82 -3.57 3.30
N PRO A 6 10.50 -4.17 4.46
CA PRO A 6 11.48 -4.41 5.54
C PRO A 6 12.51 -5.49 5.18
N PHE A 7 12.20 -6.36 4.21
CA PHE A 7 13.12 -7.33 3.62
C PHE A 7 13.38 -6.99 2.17
N LEU A 8 14.62 -7.18 1.71
CA LEU A 8 15.05 -6.88 0.34
C LEU A 8 15.54 -8.17 -0.34
N PRO A 9 14.63 -9.08 -0.73
CA PRO A 9 15.02 -10.33 -1.38
C PRO A 9 15.68 -10.10 -2.73
N GLU A 10 16.68 -10.92 -3.04
CA GLU A 10 17.38 -10.87 -4.34
C GLU A 10 16.44 -11.16 -5.52
N ALA A 11 15.46 -12.05 -5.34
CA ALA A 11 14.40 -12.30 -6.32
C ALA A 11 13.58 -11.05 -6.67
N GLY A 12 13.54 -10.06 -5.78
CA GLY A 12 12.88 -8.77 -6.00
C GLY A 12 13.68 -7.78 -6.84
N LEU A 13 14.94 -8.08 -7.17
CA LEU A 13 15.79 -7.26 -8.07
C LEU A 13 15.50 -7.50 -9.56
N ALA A 14 14.52 -8.36 -9.88
CA ALA A 14 14.05 -8.55 -11.24
C ALA A 14 13.57 -7.23 -11.85
N VAL A 15 13.73 -7.08 -13.16
CA VAL A 15 13.29 -5.88 -13.88
C VAL A 15 11.75 -5.85 -13.88
N PRO A 16 11.11 -4.74 -13.46
CA PRO A 16 9.67 -4.58 -13.56
C PRO A 16 9.17 -4.77 -15.00
N THR A 17 7.93 -5.22 -15.14
CA THR A 17 7.23 -5.35 -16.43
C THR A 17 5.85 -4.70 -16.32
N GLY A 18 5.16 -4.48 -17.43
CA GLY A 18 3.75 -4.04 -17.39
C GLY A 18 2.84 -4.96 -16.57
N MET A 19 3.09 -6.27 -16.61
CA MET A 19 2.32 -7.27 -15.87
C MET A 19 2.72 -7.38 -14.40
N ASN A 20 3.97 -7.02 -14.10
CA ASN A 20 4.54 -7.06 -12.77
C ASN A 20 5.31 -5.76 -12.51
N PRO A 21 4.62 -4.68 -12.14
CA PRO A 21 5.24 -3.38 -11.94
C PRO A 21 6.09 -3.30 -10.66
N ASP A 22 5.95 -4.26 -9.72
CA ASP A 22 6.67 -4.27 -8.45
C ASP A 22 7.14 -5.69 -8.04
N PRO A 23 8.17 -6.22 -8.72
CA PRO A 23 8.70 -7.56 -8.42
C PRO A 23 9.28 -7.66 -7.01
N MET A 24 9.69 -6.53 -6.41
CA MET A 24 10.19 -6.47 -5.04
C MET A 24 9.08 -6.79 -4.03
N MET A 25 7.92 -6.15 -4.17
CA MET A 25 6.78 -6.45 -3.29
C MET A 25 6.20 -7.84 -3.54
N ASP A 26 6.18 -8.32 -4.79
CA ASP A 26 5.77 -9.70 -5.11
C ASP A 26 6.66 -10.75 -4.43
N ALA A 27 7.97 -10.50 -4.38
CA ALA A 27 8.90 -11.37 -3.67
C ALA A 27 8.67 -11.35 -2.16
N VAL A 28 8.37 -10.18 -1.59
CA VAL A 28 8.07 -10.02 -0.15
C VAL A 28 6.71 -10.60 0.24
N ASP A 29 5.72 -10.60 -0.64
CA ASP A 29 4.42 -11.23 -0.42
C ASP A 29 4.56 -12.74 -0.14
N LYS A 30 5.61 -13.38 -0.67
CA LYS A 30 5.93 -14.79 -0.40
C LYS A 30 6.49 -15.02 1.01
N PHE A 31 6.96 -13.98 1.70
CA PHE A 31 7.46 -14.06 3.07
C PHE A 31 6.35 -14.00 4.12
N GLU A 32 5.11 -13.70 3.76
CA GLU A 32 3.99 -13.72 4.70
C GLU A 32 3.88 -15.10 5.34
N CYS A 33 3.88 -15.14 6.68
CA CYS A 33 3.78 -16.37 7.45
C CYS A 33 2.38 -16.98 7.35
N ASP A 34 2.25 -18.27 7.62
CA ASP A 34 0.98 -18.99 7.69
C ASP A 34 0.18 -18.72 8.98
N HIS A 35 0.56 -17.69 9.73
CA HIS A 35 -0.06 -17.26 10.98
C HIS A 35 0.14 -15.75 11.14
N GLY A 36 -0.66 -15.11 12.00
CA GLY A 36 -0.59 -13.65 12.17
C GLY A 36 -0.97 -12.91 10.89
N ILE A 37 -2.18 -13.19 10.39
CA ILE A 37 -2.72 -12.61 9.17
C ILE A 37 -3.44 -11.30 9.49
N TYR A 38 -3.06 -10.25 8.78
CA TYR A 38 -3.75 -8.97 8.82
C TYR A 38 -5.13 -9.08 8.15
N PRO A 39 -6.19 -8.45 8.69
CA PRO A 39 -6.24 -7.63 9.90
C PRO A 39 -6.81 -8.34 11.14
N ILE A 40 -7.09 -9.64 11.07
CA ILE A 40 -7.88 -10.34 12.08
C ILE A 40 -7.27 -11.68 12.48
N ALA A 41 -7.17 -11.91 13.79
CA ALA A 41 -6.78 -13.18 14.37
C ALA A 41 -7.98 -14.13 14.54
N VAL A 42 -7.70 -15.43 14.69
CA VAL A 42 -8.73 -16.48 14.86
C VAL A 42 -9.63 -16.28 16.07
N ASP A 43 -9.18 -15.55 17.10
CA ASP A 43 -9.96 -15.21 18.28
C ASP A 43 -10.77 -13.92 18.10
N ARG A 44 -10.91 -13.44 16.84
CA ARG A 44 -11.54 -12.19 16.43
C ARG A 44 -10.83 -10.94 16.91
N ARG A 45 -9.64 -11.03 17.48
CA ARG A 45 -8.88 -9.81 17.82
C ARG A 45 -8.28 -9.21 16.57
N TRP A 46 -8.12 -7.89 16.57
CA TRP A 46 -7.36 -7.19 15.55
C TRP A 46 -5.90 -7.65 15.57
N HIS A 47 -5.41 -8.12 14.43
CA HIS A 47 -4.00 -8.34 14.19
C HIS A 47 -3.48 -7.12 13.41
N CYS A 48 -2.72 -6.26 14.08
CA CYS A 48 -2.42 -4.89 13.60
C CYS A 48 -1.28 -4.81 12.58
N GLY A 49 -0.62 -5.93 12.31
CA GLY A 49 0.56 -6.02 11.46
C GLY A 49 0.56 -7.29 10.65
N VAL A 50 1.71 -7.60 10.05
CA VAL A 50 1.93 -8.83 9.30
C VAL A 50 3.12 -9.57 9.90
N HIS A 51 3.05 -10.89 9.93
CA HIS A 51 4.22 -11.72 10.25
C HIS A 51 4.95 -12.08 8.97
N LEU A 52 6.21 -11.67 8.88
CA LEU A 52 7.06 -11.89 7.71
C LEU A 52 8.26 -12.77 8.08
N ARG A 53 8.55 -13.78 7.27
CA ARG A 53 9.70 -14.67 7.42
C ARG A 53 10.43 -14.80 6.08
N SER A 54 11.62 -14.21 6.02
CA SER A 54 12.53 -14.32 4.89
C SER A 54 13.38 -15.60 4.94
N ASP A 55 13.85 -16.04 3.77
CA ASP A 55 14.79 -17.13 3.53
C ASP A 55 16.28 -16.71 3.56
N THR A 56 16.56 -15.40 3.47
CA THR A 56 17.89 -14.86 3.16
C THR A 56 18.42 -13.97 4.27
N LYS A 57 19.22 -14.54 5.20
CA LYS A 57 20.04 -13.81 6.19
C LYS A 57 19.30 -12.76 7.05
N GLY A 58 17.97 -12.79 7.12
CA GLY A 58 17.11 -12.11 8.08
C GLY A 58 17.32 -10.61 8.31
N LYS A 59 18.02 -9.86 7.45
CA LYS A 59 18.27 -8.43 7.69
C LYS A 59 16.97 -7.65 7.59
N VAL A 60 16.66 -6.87 8.63
CA VAL A 60 15.48 -6.02 8.70
C VAL A 60 15.90 -4.58 8.42
N HIS A 61 15.24 -3.93 7.47
CA HIS A 61 15.61 -2.60 7.00
C HIS A 61 14.52 -1.57 7.31
N ALA A 62 14.95 -0.34 7.59
CA ALA A 62 14.05 0.80 7.67
C ALA A 62 13.32 1.00 6.33
N ILE A 63 11.99 1.12 6.37
CA ILE A 63 11.15 1.20 5.16
C ILE A 63 11.19 2.58 4.52
N ALA A 64 11.53 3.61 5.30
CA ALA A 64 11.64 5.00 4.88
C ALA A 64 12.59 5.72 5.83
N ASP A 65 13.06 6.91 5.42
CA ASP A 65 13.75 7.83 6.33
C ASP A 65 12.84 8.11 7.53
N GLY A 66 13.41 8.15 8.74
CA GLY A 66 12.61 8.31 9.93
C GLY A 66 13.39 8.74 11.17
N GLU A 67 12.66 9.31 12.10
CA GLU A 67 13.09 9.57 13.47
C GLU A 67 12.74 8.36 14.34
N VAL A 68 13.66 7.95 15.20
CA VAL A 68 13.43 6.89 16.17
C VAL A 68 12.56 7.45 17.29
N VAL A 69 11.40 6.85 17.52
CA VAL A 69 10.52 7.24 18.64
C VAL A 69 10.93 6.50 19.89
N ALA A 70 11.07 5.18 19.79
CA ALA A 70 11.49 4.31 20.87
C ALA A 70 12.09 3.02 20.30
N TYR A 71 12.98 2.39 21.06
CA TYR A 71 13.57 1.13 20.66
C TYR A 71 13.98 0.31 21.87
N ARG A 72 14.17 -0.99 21.64
CA ARG A 72 14.72 -1.94 22.61
C ARG A 72 15.69 -2.88 21.90
N VAL A 73 16.94 -2.86 22.35
CA VAL A 73 17.96 -3.85 21.95
C VAL A 73 18.17 -4.78 23.13
N CYS A 74 18.04 -6.08 22.88
CA CYS A 74 18.11 -7.10 23.92
C CYS A 74 19.43 -7.84 23.85
N GLN A 75 20.07 -8.07 25.00
CA GLN A 75 21.22 -8.97 25.05
C GLN A 75 20.78 -10.42 24.87
N HIS A 76 19.68 -10.83 25.50
CA HIS A 76 19.14 -12.19 25.47
C HIS A 76 17.65 -12.20 25.13
N GLY A 77 17.16 -13.34 24.62
CA GLY A 77 15.72 -13.62 24.59
C GLY A 77 15.13 -13.82 25.99
N VAL A 78 13.81 -13.75 26.08
CA VAL A 78 13.02 -14.05 27.30
C VAL A 78 12.34 -15.41 27.16
N GLU A 79 11.68 -15.89 28.23
CA GLU A 79 10.95 -17.17 28.22
C GLU A 79 11.85 -18.35 27.79
N GLY A 80 13.02 -18.48 28.42
CA GLY A 80 13.99 -19.51 28.03
C GLY A 80 14.65 -19.28 26.66
N GLY A 81 14.50 -18.09 26.07
CA GLY A 81 15.08 -17.72 24.77
C GLY A 81 14.13 -17.94 23.58
N VAL A 82 12.89 -18.36 23.81
CA VAL A 82 11.94 -18.62 22.71
C VAL A 82 11.23 -17.35 22.23
N SER A 83 11.35 -16.24 22.96
CA SER A 83 10.69 -14.97 22.63
C SER A 83 11.68 -13.82 22.62
N HIS A 84 11.75 -13.09 21.50
CA HIS A 84 12.65 -11.94 21.33
C HIS A 84 11.85 -10.65 21.49
N PRO A 85 12.08 -9.84 22.54
CA PRO A 85 11.30 -8.64 22.80
C PRO A 85 11.88 -7.37 22.16
N GLY A 86 12.96 -7.50 21.38
CA GLY A 86 13.61 -6.38 20.70
C GLY A 86 12.71 -5.77 19.65
N PHE A 87 12.73 -4.43 19.56
CA PHE A 87 11.94 -3.69 18.59
C PHE A 87 12.54 -2.33 18.24
N VAL A 88 12.12 -1.77 17.11
CA VAL A 88 12.35 -0.38 16.72
C VAL A 88 11.02 0.23 16.30
N LEU A 89 10.70 1.42 16.81
CA LEU A 89 9.55 2.23 16.39
C LEU A 89 10.06 3.51 15.72
N LEU A 90 9.68 3.70 14.47
CA LEU A 90 10.06 4.86 13.66
C LEU A 90 8.85 5.77 13.41
N LYS A 91 9.07 7.08 13.40
CA LYS A 91 8.18 8.09 12.85
C LYS A 91 8.76 8.57 11.52
N HIS A 92 7.92 8.61 10.51
CA HIS A 92 8.23 9.04 9.15
C HIS A 92 7.42 10.28 8.84
N THR A 93 8.06 11.21 8.13
CA THR A 93 7.40 12.43 7.65
C THR A 93 7.91 12.70 6.24
N THR A 94 6.99 12.90 5.30
CA THR A 94 7.32 13.29 3.92
C THR A 94 6.28 14.28 3.42
N GLU A 95 6.73 15.21 2.58
CA GLU A 95 5.82 16.07 1.83
C GLU A 95 5.25 15.30 0.63
N THR A 96 3.98 15.56 0.33
CA THR A 96 3.28 15.10 -0.87
C THR A 96 2.78 16.31 -1.65
N GLY A 97 2.08 16.10 -2.77
CA GLY A 97 1.55 17.22 -3.56
C GLY A 97 0.68 18.18 -2.75
N GLU A 98 0.67 19.45 -3.18
CA GLU A 98 -0.10 20.54 -2.55
C GLU A 98 0.29 20.87 -1.10
N GLY A 99 1.56 20.65 -0.73
CA GLY A 99 2.05 20.98 0.62
C GLY A 99 1.38 20.17 1.73
N ARG A 100 0.94 18.94 1.40
CA ARG A 100 0.35 18.01 2.36
C ARG A 100 1.43 17.11 2.93
N THR A 101 1.68 17.23 4.22
CA THR A 101 2.61 16.36 4.95
C THR A 101 1.98 15.03 5.32
N LEU A 102 2.56 13.92 4.86
CA LEU A 102 2.22 12.57 5.30
C LEU A 102 3.08 12.20 6.52
N THR A 103 2.44 11.94 7.67
CA THR A 103 3.11 11.43 8.87
C THR A 103 2.60 10.02 9.21
N PHE A 104 3.50 9.05 9.23
CA PHE A 104 3.18 7.68 9.59
C PHE A 104 4.32 7.06 10.41
N TYR A 105 4.10 5.87 10.92
CA TYR A 105 4.97 5.15 11.82
C TYR A 105 5.21 3.76 11.28
N SER A 106 6.35 3.17 11.60
CA SER A 106 6.59 1.75 11.38
C SER A 106 7.16 1.09 12.62
N LEU A 107 6.68 -0.12 12.93
CA LEU A 107 7.06 -0.89 14.10
C LEU A 107 7.63 -2.24 13.66
N TYR A 108 8.88 -2.50 14.06
CA TYR A 108 9.61 -3.73 13.77
C TYR A 108 9.79 -4.49 15.07
N MET A 109 9.12 -5.63 15.25
CA MET A 109 9.18 -6.41 16.49
C MET A 109 9.82 -7.79 16.29
N HIS A 110 10.20 -8.40 17.40
CA HIS A 110 10.83 -9.70 17.43
C HIS A 110 12.22 -9.70 16.79
N LEU A 111 12.96 -8.61 17.00
CA LEU A 111 14.34 -8.48 16.53
C LEU A 111 15.29 -9.38 17.33
N LEU A 112 16.25 -9.99 16.63
CA LEU A 112 17.25 -10.91 17.19
C LEU A 112 18.02 -10.28 18.37
N PRO A 113 18.25 -11.00 19.48
CA PRO A 113 19.07 -10.54 20.59
C PRO A 113 20.56 -10.64 20.26
N LEU A 114 21.38 -9.75 20.83
CA LEU A 114 22.79 -9.60 20.47
C LEU A 114 23.64 -10.87 20.68
N VAL A 115 23.36 -11.69 21.70
CA VAL A 115 24.12 -12.93 21.93
C VAL A 115 23.97 -13.96 20.82
N GLU A 116 22.90 -13.90 20.03
CA GLU A 116 22.64 -14.84 18.94
C GLU A 116 23.25 -14.38 17.61
N TYR A 117 23.85 -13.19 17.53
CA TYR A 117 24.28 -12.60 16.26
C TYR A 117 25.33 -13.43 15.55
N GLN A 118 26.33 -13.93 16.29
CA GLN A 118 27.39 -14.76 15.72
C GLN A 118 26.83 -16.04 15.09
N GLN A 119 25.89 -16.71 15.77
CA GLN A 119 25.26 -17.94 15.31
C GLN A 119 24.42 -17.70 14.05
N HIS A 120 23.82 -16.51 13.93
CA HIS A 120 22.97 -16.11 12.81
C HIS A 120 23.72 -15.36 11.69
N ARG A 121 25.07 -15.27 11.76
CA ARG A 121 25.90 -14.48 10.84
C ARG A 121 25.42 -13.02 10.71
N ALA A 122 24.83 -12.48 11.77
CA ALA A 122 24.41 -11.09 11.88
C ALA A 122 25.60 -10.24 12.34
N ASN A 123 25.69 -9.01 11.83
CA ASN A 123 26.81 -8.11 12.11
C ASN A 123 26.29 -6.77 12.63
N ALA A 124 26.37 -6.55 13.94
CA ALA A 124 25.88 -5.33 14.57
C ALA A 124 26.53 -4.05 14.00
N LYS A 125 27.73 -4.12 13.41
CA LYS A 125 28.38 -2.96 12.78
C LYS A 125 27.61 -2.40 11.58
N GLU A 126 26.71 -3.18 10.98
CA GLU A 126 25.84 -2.72 9.88
C GLU A 126 24.64 -1.91 10.36
N MET A 127 24.31 -1.95 11.66
CA MET A 127 23.28 -1.09 12.24
C MET A 127 23.86 0.27 12.65
N PRO A 128 23.02 1.31 12.77
CA PRO A 128 23.35 2.53 13.50
C PRO A 128 23.91 2.24 14.90
N GLU A 129 24.85 3.08 15.36
CA GLU A 129 25.62 2.85 16.61
C GLU A 129 24.72 2.63 17.83
N PHE A 130 23.63 3.38 17.95
CA PHE A 130 22.69 3.30 19.07
C PHE A 130 21.92 1.98 19.17
N LEU A 131 21.93 1.16 18.11
CA LEU A 131 21.32 -0.17 18.09
C LEU A 131 22.32 -1.31 18.38
N ARG A 132 23.61 -1.00 18.52
CA ARG A 132 24.67 -2.01 18.65
C ARG A 132 24.85 -2.55 20.06
N LEU A 133 24.31 -1.85 21.05
CA LEU A 133 24.42 -2.17 22.47
C LEU A 133 23.02 -2.37 23.07
N PRO A 134 22.88 -3.22 24.11
CA PRO A 134 21.61 -3.41 24.78
C PRO A 134 21.14 -2.11 25.44
N THR A 135 19.83 -1.83 25.42
CA THR A 135 19.25 -0.58 25.93
C THR A 135 19.19 -0.48 27.45
N GLY A 136 19.85 -1.40 28.15
CA GLY A 136 19.97 -1.42 29.61
C GLY A 136 20.64 -2.71 30.09
N SER A 137 21.16 -2.68 31.31
CA SER A 137 21.72 -3.85 31.98
C SER A 137 20.62 -4.59 32.73
N VAL A 138 20.29 -5.81 32.28
CA VAL A 138 19.32 -6.69 32.95
C VAL A 138 19.88 -8.11 33.03
N ASN A 139 19.49 -8.84 34.07
CA ASN A 139 19.84 -10.26 34.20
C ASN A 139 19.21 -11.08 33.06
N LYS A 140 19.85 -12.21 32.70
CA LYS A 140 19.34 -13.12 31.66
C LYS A 140 17.90 -13.53 31.97
N GLY A 141 17.01 -13.40 30.99
CA GLY A 141 15.58 -13.72 31.11
C GLY A 141 14.69 -12.56 31.57
N GLN A 142 15.26 -11.43 31.99
CA GLN A 142 14.49 -10.21 32.28
C GLN A 142 14.35 -9.33 31.02
N MET A 143 13.30 -8.51 31.01
CA MET A 143 12.99 -7.64 29.87
C MET A 143 13.75 -6.32 29.97
N THR A 144 14.68 -6.07 29.04
CA THR A 144 15.37 -4.78 28.94
C THR A 144 14.36 -3.65 28.76
N PRO A 145 14.47 -2.51 29.47
CA PRO A 145 13.58 -1.40 29.23
C PRO A 145 13.73 -0.87 27.79
N ALA A 146 12.61 -0.37 27.25
CA ALA A 146 12.67 0.42 26.02
C ALA A 146 13.19 1.82 26.38
N VAL A 147 13.93 2.43 25.47
CA VAL A 147 14.45 3.80 25.62
C VAL A 147 13.85 4.69 24.54
N SER A 148 13.80 5.99 24.81
CA SER A 148 13.44 6.99 23.80
C SER A 148 14.49 7.02 22.69
N GLY A 149 14.06 7.33 21.46
CA GLY A 149 15.02 7.55 20.38
C GLY A 149 15.82 8.84 20.53
N GLU A 150 15.36 9.83 21.32
CA GLU A 150 16.09 11.08 21.60
C GLU A 150 16.58 11.81 20.32
N GLY A 151 15.72 11.91 19.30
CA GLY A 151 16.04 12.58 18.04
C GLY A 151 16.98 11.82 17.11
N LYS A 152 17.36 10.58 17.45
CA LYS A 152 18.13 9.69 16.56
C LYS A 152 17.35 9.42 15.28
N LYS A 153 18.07 9.24 14.17
CA LYS A 153 17.48 9.07 12.84
C LYS A 153 18.04 7.84 12.15
N VAL A 154 17.24 7.30 11.24
CA VAL A 154 17.64 6.25 10.31
C VAL A 154 17.26 6.67 8.90
N ARG A 155 18.03 6.22 7.92
CA ARG A 155 17.72 6.37 6.50
C ARG A 155 16.98 5.15 5.98
N ARG A 156 16.21 5.35 4.92
CA ARG A 156 15.57 4.27 4.18
C ARG A 156 16.64 3.25 3.77
N LYS A 157 16.37 1.98 4.03
CA LYS A 157 17.27 0.83 3.85
C LYS A 157 18.43 0.70 4.85
N ASP A 158 18.52 1.54 5.89
CA ASP A 158 19.41 1.23 7.01
C ASP A 158 18.99 -0.08 7.68
N VAL A 159 19.96 -0.89 8.10
CA VAL A 159 19.68 -2.10 8.86
C VAL A 159 19.27 -1.70 10.28
N VAL A 160 18.05 -2.08 10.68
CA VAL A 160 17.49 -1.80 12.02
C VAL A 160 17.48 -3.03 12.92
N GLY A 161 17.87 -4.19 12.40
CA GLY A 161 18.00 -5.43 13.15
C GLY A 161 18.04 -6.66 12.26
N TRP A 162 17.91 -7.82 12.90
CA TRP A 162 17.77 -9.12 12.25
C TRP A 162 16.51 -9.83 12.72
N LEU A 163 16.00 -10.71 11.86
CA LEU A 163 14.88 -11.60 12.10
C LEU A 163 15.14 -12.41 13.37
N GLY A 164 14.30 -12.22 14.37
CA GLY A 164 14.25 -13.06 15.55
C GLY A 164 13.04 -13.97 15.53
N ARG A 165 12.45 -14.20 16.70
CA ARG A 165 11.35 -15.13 16.90
C ARG A 165 10.44 -14.70 18.05
N TYR A 166 9.23 -15.22 18.04
CA TYR A 166 8.30 -15.12 19.16
C TYR A 166 7.64 -16.47 19.41
N GLN A 167 7.63 -16.92 20.67
CA GLN A 167 7.14 -18.24 21.06
C GLN A 167 7.71 -19.38 20.18
N GLY A 168 9.00 -19.31 19.90
CA GLY A 168 9.73 -20.30 19.09
C GLY A 168 9.57 -20.15 17.58
N MET A 169 8.60 -19.36 17.10
CA MET A 169 8.34 -19.16 15.68
C MET A 169 9.20 -18.03 15.10
N PRO A 170 10.07 -18.29 14.10
CA PRO A 170 10.88 -17.24 13.48
C PRO A 170 10.03 -16.36 12.56
N HIS A 171 9.86 -15.09 12.92
CA HIS A 171 9.17 -14.08 12.12
C HIS A 171 9.49 -12.66 12.62
N LEU A 172 9.33 -11.69 11.74
CA LEU A 172 9.23 -10.26 12.04
C LEU A 172 7.74 -9.94 12.15
N HIS A 173 7.31 -9.36 13.26
CA HIS A 173 6.00 -8.70 13.30
C HIS A 173 6.20 -7.25 12.88
N PHE A 174 5.55 -6.86 11.77
CA PHE A 174 5.73 -5.56 11.14
C PHE A 174 4.41 -4.81 11.04
N GLU A 175 4.37 -3.58 11.56
CA GLU A 175 3.23 -2.67 11.43
C GLU A 175 3.65 -1.39 10.70
N ILE A 176 2.75 -0.81 9.91
CA ILE A 176 2.78 0.59 9.48
C ILE A 176 1.59 1.25 10.15
N PHE A 177 1.65 2.47 10.67
CA PHE A 177 0.45 3.13 11.16
C PHE A 177 0.48 4.65 11.23
N MET A 178 -0.69 5.26 11.41
CA MET A 178 -0.82 6.69 11.68
C MET A 178 -1.59 6.92 12.98
N LEU A 179 -1.22 7.96 13.72
CA LEU A 179 -2.06 8.47 14.80
C LEU A 179 -3.34 9.09 14.22
N PRO A 180 -4.41 9.26 15.03
CA PRO A 180 -5.66 9.88 14.57
C PRO A 180 -5.46 11.22 13.90
N ALA A 181 -4.74 12.11 14.59
CA ALA A 181 -4.53 13.48 14.14
C ALA A 181 -3.76 13.50 12.82
N ASP A 182 -2.71 12.68 12.68
CA ASP A 182 -1.91 12.60 11.46
C ASP A 182 -2.74 12.06 10.29
N PHE A 183 -3.57 11.04 10.53
CA PHE A 183 -4.46 10.53 9.49
C PHE A 183 -5.48 11.57 9.06
N ASP A 184 -6.17 12.20 10.00
CA ASP A 184 -7.24 13.16 9.69
C ASP A 184 -6.65 14.41 9.02
N ALA A 185 -5.43 14.82 9.41
CA ALA A 185 -4.70 15.91 8.77
C ALA A 185 -4.37 15.62 7.30
N TYR A 186 -4.00 14.38 6.97
CA TYR A 186 -3.67 13.98 5.61
C TYR A 186 -4.94 13.60 4.81
N PHE A 187 -5.62 12.52 5.19
CA PHE A 187 -6.75 11.94 4.46
C PHE A 187 -8.05 12.71 4.61
N GLY A 188 -8.20 13.57 5.62
CA GLY A 188 -9.40 14.42 5.75
C GLY A 188 -9.57 15.40 4.58
N ARG A 189 -8.50 15.64 3.81
CA ARG A 189 -8.48 16.50 2.62
C ARG A 189 -8.56 15.70 1.30
N THR A 190 -8.67 14.37 1.36
CA THR A 190 -8.69 13.51 0.16
C THR A 190 -10.08 12.94 -0.11
N GLN A 191 -10.20 12.08 -1.12
CA GLN A 191 -11.47 11.42 -1.44
C GLN A 191 -11.60 10.02 -0.84
N LEU A 192 -10.69 9.65 0.08
CA LEU A 192 -10.73 8.35 0.74
C LEU A 192 -12.09 8.12 1.43
N GLY A 193 -12.78 7.05 1.01
CA GLY A 193 -14.10 6.67 1.55
C GLY A 193 -15.29 7.41 0.93
N LYS A 194 -15.10 8.27 -0.08
CA LYS A 194 -16.20 8.84 -0.86
C LYS A 194 -16.72 7.81 -1.86
N VAL A 195 -18.04 7.59 -1.87
CA VAL A 195 -18.71 6.67 -2.81
C VAL A 195 -18.72 7.24 -4.23
N THR A 196 -18.93 8.55 -4.34
CA THR A 196 -18.93 9.28 -5.61
C THR A 196 -17.80 10.32 -5.57
N PRO A 197 -16.59 9.98 -6.05
CA PRO A 197 -15.48 10.91 -6.11
C PRO A 197 -15.75 12.02 -7.14
N VAL A 198 -15.31 13.23 -6.84
CA VAL A 198 -15.44 14.42 -7.71
C VAL A 198 -14.06 14.71 -8.30
N PRO A 199 -13.93 14.97 -9.62
CA PRO A 199 -12.64 15.28 -10.22
C PRO A 199 -11.91 16.40 -9.46
N PRO A 200 -10.65 16.20 -9.03
CA PRO A 200 -9.90 17.23 -8.33
C PRO A 200 -9.60 18.41 -9.26
N THR A 201 -9.63 19.62 -8.71
CA THR A 201 -9.19 20.86 -9.39
C THR A 201 -7.76 21.26 -9.03
N GLY A 202 -7.21 20.65 -7.99
CA GLY A 202 -5.85 20.88 -7.53
C GLY A 202 -4.79 20.21 -8.40
N THR A 203 -3.52 20.44 -8.07
CA THR A 203 -2.33 19.98 -8.80
C THR A 203 -1.77 18.65 -8.27
N ASP A 204 -2.32 18.10 -7.19
CA ASP A 204 -1.89 16.80 -6.67
C ASP A 204 -2.17 15.68 -7.69
N TRP A 205 -1.10 15.00 -8.11
CA TRP A 205 -1.16 13.92 -9.09
C TRP A 205 0.06 13.02 -8.97
N TRP A 206 -0.15 11.75 -8.66
CA TRP A 206 0.92 10.77 -8.55
C TRP A 206 0.39 9.36 -8.79
N GLY A 207 1.31 8.43 -9.07
CA GLY A 207 0.97 7.04 -9.36
C GLY A 207 0.25 6.89 -10.69
N HIS A 208 -0.77 6.03 -10.70
CA HIS A 208 -1.58 5.70 -11.86
C HIS A 208 -2.58 6.83 -12.15
N ALA A 209 -2.92 6.99 -13.42
CA ALA A 209 -3.97 7.90 -13.87
C ALA A 209 -5.26 7.12 -14.16
N TYR A 210 -6.40 7.71 -13.83
CA TYR A 210 -7.71 7.11 -14.00
C TYR A 210 -8.65 8.04 -14.76
N PHE A 211 -9.29 7.52 -15.80
CA PHE A 211 -10.28 8.23 -16.60
C PHE A 211 -11.61 7.51 -16.52
N VAL A 212 -12.66 8.22 -16.11
CA VAL A 212 -14.03 7.69 -16.13
C VAL A 212 -14.74 8.26 -17.35
N ILE A 213 -14.95 7.41 -18.34
CA ILE A 213 -15.60 7.75 -19.61
C ILE A 213 -17.09 7.43 -19.49
N PRO A 214 -18.00 8.40 -19.75
CA PRO A 214 -19.44 8.17 -19.62
C PRO A 214 -19.95 7.17 -20.67
N ALA A 215 -21.08 6.51 -20.38
CA ALA A 215 -21.78 5.69 -21.36
C ALA A 215 -22.20 6.51 -22.59
N GLY A 216 -22.19 5.89 -23.76
CA GLY A 216 -22.55 6.54 -25.03
C GLY A 216 -21.45 7.44 -25.61
N SER A 217 -20.23 7.42 -25.06
CA SER A 217 -19.12 8.17 -25.63
C SER A 217 -18.74 7.61 -27.01
N THR A 218 -18.40 8.50 -27.94
CA THR A 218 -18.06 8.13 -29.32
C THR A 218 -16.57 7.87 -29.46
N PHE A 219 -16.22 6.74 -30.06
CA PHE A 219 -14.86 6.36 -30.39
C PHE A 219 -14.64 6.43 -31.89
N ARG A 220 -13.46 6.93 -32.27
CA ARG A 220 -13.08 7.12 -33.67
C ARG A 220 -12.05 6.09 -34.13
N ARG A 221 -12.03 5.83 -35.44
CA ARG A 221 -11.00 4.99 -36.08
C ARG A 221 -9.61 5.60 -35.97
N LEU A 222 -9.51 6.93 -36.04
CA LEU A 222 -8.28 7.71 -35.91
C LEU A 222 -8.58 9.01 -35.15
N PRO A 223 -7.56 9.67 -34.57
CA PRO A 223 -7.66 11.05 -34.12
C PRO A 223 -8.26 11.96 -35.17
N GLU A 224 -9.05 12.95 -34.75
CA GLU A 224 -9.48 14.01 -35.65
C GLU A 224 -8.24 14.75 -36.20
N LYS A 225 -8.30 15.16 -37.48
CA LYS A 225 -7.21 15.84 -38.20
C LYS A 225 -5.97 14.97 -38.46
N ALA A 226 -6.05 13.66 -38.25
CA ALA A 226 -5.05 12.74 -38.81
C ALA A 226 -5.03 12.85 -40.34
N ASP A 227 -3.83 12.87 -40.92
CA ASP A 227 -3.62 12.93 -42.36
C ASP A 227 -3.89 11.57 -43.05
N ALA A 228 -3.77 11.54 -44.38
CA ALA A 228 -3.94 10.32 -45.18
C ALA A 228 -2.92 9.21 -44.84
N GLY A 229 -1.81 9.56 -44.19
CA GLY A 229 -0.80 8.63 -43.67
C GLY A 229 -1.11 8.12 -42.25
N ASN A 230 -2.30 8.41 -41.71
CA ASN A 230 -2.70 8.13 -40.34
C ASN A 230 -1.83 8.82 -39.29
N LYS A 231 -1.31 10.02 -39.60
CA LYS A 231 -0.46 10.79 -38.69
C LYS A 231 -1.16 12.06 -38.23
N LEU A 232 -1.02 12.39 -36.95
CA LEU A 232 -1.39 13.69 -36.41
C LEU A 232 -0.11 14.47 -36.14
N HIS A 233 0.12 15.55 -36.90
CA HIS A 233 1.35 16.35 -36.83
C HIS A 233 2.64 15.50 -36.89
N GLY A 234 2.66 14.48 -37.75
CA GLY A 234 3.81 13.58 -37.91
C GLY A 234 3.89 12.42 -36.91
N ILE A 235 3.04 12.38 -35.88
CA ILE A 235 2.92 11.25 -34.95
C ILE A 235 1.95 10.22 -35.52
N GLU A 236 2.41 8.98 -35.70
CA GLU A 236 1.61 7.89 -36.25
C GLU A 236 0.59 7.33 -35.26
N PHE A 237 -0.62 7.06 -35.76
CA PHE A 237 -1.69 6.40 -35.04
C PHE A 237 -2.16 5.18 -35.83
N LYS A 238 -2.10 3.99 -35.22
CA LYS A 238 -2.59 2.76 -35.85
C LYS A 238 -4.12 2.82 -35.97
N PRO A 239 -4.72 2.64 -37.16
CA PRO A 239 -6.17 2.63 -37.31
C PRO A 239 -6.84 1.65 -36.34
N ALA A 240 -7.96 2.10 -35.76
CA ALA A 240 -8.76 1.37 -34.80
C ALA A 240 -10.19 1.17 -35.36
N GLN A 241 -11.18 1.05 -34.48
CA GLN A 241 -12.58 0.84 -34.83
C GLN A 241 -13.42 2.01 -34.33
N GLU A 242 -14.44 2.37 -35.10
CA GLU A 242 -15.47 3.34 -34.68
C GLU A 242 -16.54 2.61 -33.88
N GLY A 243 -17.12 3.30 -32.91
CA GLY A 243 -18.18 2.74 -32.09
C GLY A 243 -18.52 3.61 -30.89
N SER A 244 -19.29 3.03 -29.97
CA SER A 244 -19.63 3.66 -28.70
C SER A 244 -19.68 2.62 -27.58
N ASN A 245 -19.39 3.04 -26.36
CA ASN A 245 -19.49 2.20 -25.17
C ASN A 245 -20.92 2.20 -24.62
N ALA A 246 -21.49 1.02 -24.37
CA ALA A 246 -22.83 0.91 -23.79
C ALA A 246 -22.86 1.26 -22.28
N LEU A 247 -21.79 0.92 -21.57
CA LEU A 247 -21.62 1.18 -20.13
C LEU A 247 -20.47 2.18 -19.91
N PRO A 248 -20.45 2.93 -18.80
CA PRO A 248 -19.31 3.75 -18.44
C PRO A 248 -18.03 2.90 -18.35
N LEU A 249 -16.89 3.51 -18.66
CA LEU A 249 -15.59 2.84 -18.60
C LEU A 249 -14.73 3.48 -17.51
N LEU A 250 -13.99 2.65 -16.78
CA LEU A 250 -12.84 3.06 -15.99
C LEU A 250 -11.58 2.67 -16.78
N VAL A 251 -10.80 3.65 -17.17
CA VAL A 251 -9.51 3.46 -17.82
C VAL A 251 -8.41 3.78 -16.81
N GLU A 252 -7.51 2.85 -16.57
CA GLU A 252 -6.29 3.07 -15.80
C GLU A 252 -5.11 3.14 -16.77
N THR A 253 -4.22 4.10 -16.56
CA THR A 253 -2.93 4.14 -17.23
C THR A 253 -1.78 4.34 -16.27
N TYR A 254 -0.67 3.67 -16.54
CA TYR A 254 0.56 3.77 -15.75
C TYR A 254 1.78 3.58 -16.65
N PHE A 255 2.93 4.02 -16.15
CA PHE A 255 4.21 3.90 -16.86
C PHE A 255 5.11 2.90 -16.15
N SER A 256 5.78 2.06 -16.94
CA SER A 256 6.79 1.13 -16.44
C SER A 256 7.85 0.90 -17.50
N VAL A 257 9.11 1.13 -17.14
CA VAL A 257 10.30 0.93 -18.00
C VAL A 257 10.16 1.60 -19.38
N GLY A 258 9.59 2.81 -19.42
CA GLY A 258 9.46 3.59 -20.65
C GLY A 258 8.19 3.34 -21.48
N SER A 259 7.45 2.27 -21.18
CA SER A 259 6.17 1.96 -21.81
C SER A 259 5.01 2.57 -21.01
N LYS A 260 3.92 2.89 -21.70
CA LYS A 260 2.62 3.16 -21.07
C LYS A 260 1.77 1.90 -21.15
N TYR A 261 1.12 1.55 -20.05
CA TYR A 261 0.18 0.44 -19.98
C TYR A 261 -1.23 0.95 -19.72
N THR A 262 -2.23 0.31 -20.34
CA THR A 262 -3.63 0.69 -20.19
C THR A 262 -4.47 -0.52 -19.81
N ASN A 263 -5.22 -0.40 -18.71
CA ASN A 263 -6.28 -1.34 -18.35
C ASN A 263 -7.63 -0.66 -18.51
N VAL A 264 -8.64 -1.41 -18.98
CA VAL A 264 -10.00 -0.88 -19.14
C VAL A 264 -11.02 -1.82 -18.51
N TRP A 265 -11.90 -1.26 -17.69
CA TRP A 265 -13.07 -1.97 -17.16
C TRP A 265 -14.35 -1.29 -17.62
N SER A 266 -15.38 -2.07 -17.92
CA SER A 266 -16.75 -1.56 -17.94
C SER A 266 -17.33 -1.54 -16.52
N LEU A 267 -18.15 -0.52 -16.23
CA LEU A 267 -18.78 -0.29 -14.94
C LEU A 267 -20.28 -0.54 -15.05
N ALA A 268 -20.79 -1.56 -14.35
CA ALA A 268 -22.22 -1.77 -14.19
C ALA A 268 -22.80 -0.88 -13.09
N GLN A 269 -24.13 -0.70 -13.09
CA GLN A 269 -24.84 0.15 -12.12
C GLN A 269 -24.69 -0.31 -10.67
N ASP A 270 -24.49 -1.61 -10.45
CA ASP A 270 -24.26 -2.22 -9.14
C ASP A 270 -22.80 -2.06 -8.65
N GLY A 271 -21.95 -1.37 -9.42
CA GLY A 271 -20.52 -1.20 -9.13
C GLY A 271 -19.66 -2.39 -9.56
N THR A 272 -20.24 -3.42 -10.18
CA THR A 272 -19.48 -4.54 -10.74
C THR A 272 -18.59 -4.04 -11.88
N ARG A 273 -17.34 -4.51 -11.89
CA ARG A 273 -16.34 -4.16 -12.89
C ARG A 273 -15.99 -5.38 -13.72
N THR A 274 -16.07 -5.25 -15.03
CA THR A 274 -15.67 -6.30 -15.97
C THR A 274 -14.45 -5.82 -16.74
N LEU A 275 -13.33 -6.53 -16.60
CA LEU A 275 -12.09 -6.20 -17.30
C LEU A 275 -12.26 -6.49 -18.80
N LEU A 276 -12.03 -5.48 -19.64
CA LEU A 276 -12.10 -5.56 -21.10
C LEU A 276 -10.74 -5.85 -21.73
N THR A 277 -9.65 -5.64 -20.98
CA THR A 277 -8.27 -5.89 -21.39
C THR A 277 -7.71 -7.05 -20.58
N PRO A 278 -7.76 -8.31 -21.07
CA PRO A 278 -7.32 -9.49 -20.29
C PRO A 278 -5.89 -9.37 -19.76
N GLN A 279 -5.05 -8.61 -20.47
CA GLN A 279 -3.74 -8.13 -20.04
C GLN A 279 -3.69 -6.61 -20.30
N PRO A 280 -2.90 -5.83 -19.53
CA PRO A 280 -2.65 -4.42 -19.79
C PRO A 280 -2.13 -4.23 -21.22
N VAL A 281 -2.73 -3.27 -21.93
CA VAL A 281 -2.35 -2.94 -23.30
C VAL A 281 -1.10 -2.07 -23.27
N GLU A 282 -0.01 -2.57 -23.85
CA GLU A 282 1.27 -1.86 -23.93
C GLU A 282 1.31 -0.89 -25.12
N GLU A 283 1.63 0.37 -24.83
CA GLU A 283 2.15 1.33 -25.79
C GLU A 283 3.65 1.51 -25.53
N LYS A 284 4.44 0.72 -26.26
CA LYS A 284 5.88 0.66 -26.12
C LYS A 284 6.53 2.02 -26.40
N ASP A 285 7.54 2.35 -25.60
CA ASP A 285 8.36 3.58 -25.66
C ASP A 285 7.55 4.89 -25.49
N TYR A 286 6.26 4.82 -25.15
CA TYR A 286 5.40 5.99 -25.04
C TYR A 286 5.92 7.03 -24.05
N GLU A 287 6.44 6.60 -22.89
CA GLU A 287 6.97 7.52 -21.87
C GLU A 287 8.23 8.23 -22.36
N TYR A 288 9.14 7.50 -23.03
CA TYR A 288 10.34 8.07 -23.62
C TYR A 288 10.01 9.03 -24.78
N ASP A 289 8.94 8.72 -25.53
CA ASP A 289 8.47 9.53 -26.66
C ASP A 289 7.58 10.72 -26.25
N LEU A 290 7.26 10.90 -24.97
CA LEU A 290 6.36 11.98 -24.51
C LEU A 290 6.82 13.37 -24.99
N TYR A 291 8.11 13.67 -24.88
CA TYR A 291 8.66 14.97 -25.31
C TYR A 291 8.50 15.18 -26.83
N LYS A 292 8.81 14.15 -27.62
CA LYS A 292 8.65 14.15 -29.08
C LYS A 292 7.19 14.36 -29.47
N ARG A 293 6.27 13.62 -28.85
CA ARG A 293 4.82 13.74 -29.07
C ARG A 293 4.29 15.11 -28.70
N ALA A 294 4.70 15.62 -27.53
CA ALA A 294 4.27 16.92 -27.04
C ALA A 294 4.70 18.07 -27.97
N THR A 295 5.96 18.05 -28.41
CA THR A 295 6.52 19.07 -29.32
C THR A 295 5.85 19.03 -30.70
N ALA A 296 5.50 17.84 -31.19
CA ALA A 296 4.86 17.67 -32.48
C ALA A 296 3.37 18.07 -32.46
N ILE A 297 2.60 17.55 -31.50
CA ILE A 297 1.14 17.72 -31.44
C ILE A 297 0.76 19.09 -30.88
N TYR A 298 1.51 19.62 -29.91
CA TYR A 298 1.20 20.85 -29.19
C TYR A 298 2.32 21.89 -29.35
N SER A 299 2.71 22.15 -30.60
CA SER A 299 3.87 22.99 -30.93
C SER A 299 3.81 24.42 -30.38
N SER A 300 2.62 24.96 -30.10
CA SER A 300 2.44 26.28 -29.47
C SER A 300 2.76 26.30 -27.97
N CYS A 301 2.65 25.17 -27.28
CA CYS A 301 3.05 25.02 -25.89
C CYS A 301 3.34 23.53 -25.56
N PRO A 302 4.54 23.04 -25.88
CA PRO A 302 4.89 21.63 -25.66
C PRO A 302 4.85 21.22 -24.18
N SER A 303 5.08 22.13 -23.23
CA SER A 303 4.99 21.84 -21.80
C SER A 303 3.57 21.48 -21.37
N ASP A 304 2.57 22.27 -21.79
CA ASP A 304 1.16 21.96 -21.54
C ASP A 304 0.75 20.67 -22.24
N GLY A 305 1.23 20.47 -23.47
CA GLY A 305 1.03 19.24 -24.22
C GLY A 305 1.61 17.99 -23.54
N TYR A 306 2.77 18.13 -22.91
CA TYR A 306 3.41 17.05 -22.15
C TYR A 306 2.54 16.64 -20.95
N GLU A 307 2.01 17.62 -20.20
CA GLU A 307 1.10 17.37 -19.09
C GLU A 307 -0.21 16.73 -19.56
N LEU A 308 -0.79 17.20 -20.68
CA LEU A 308 -1.97 16.58 -21.28
C LEU A 308 -1.72 15.10 -21.63
N LEU A 309 -0.60 14.77 -22.28
CA LEU A 309 -0.29 13.38 -22.65
C LEU A 309 0.01 12.49 -21.44
N ARG A 310 0.55 13.05 -20.36
CA ARG A 310 0.94 12.29 -19.15
C ARG A 310 -0.18 12.16 -18.13
N PHE A 311 -0.98 13.21 -17.95
CA PHE A 311 -1.97 13.34 -16.88
C PHE A 311 -3.40 13.50 -17.40
N GLY A 312 -3.59 13.72 -18.71
CA GLY A 312 -4.89 14.05 -19.30
C GLY A 312 -5.42 15.44 -18.89
N ARG A 313 -4.64 16.24 -18.16
CA ARG A 313 -4.95 17.62 -17.78
C ARG A 313 -3.65 18.41 -17.58
N ILE A 314 -3.75 19.74 -17.72
CA ILE A 314 -2.65 20.66 -17.42
C ILE A 314 -2.71 20.98 -15.93
N LEU A 315 -1.70 20.52 -15.18
CA LEU A 315 -1.50 20.76 -13.76
C LEU A 315 -0.83 22.10 -13.49
N SER A 316 -0.07 22.62 -14.46
CA SER A 316 0.54 23.95 -14.36
C SER A 316 -0.52 25.01 -14.04
N PRO A 317 -0.24 25.92 -13.08
CA PRO A 317 -1.16 27.01 -12.75
C PRO A 317 -1.29 28.03 -13.89
N SER A 318 -0.31 28.07 -14.81
CA SER A 318 -0.28 28.98 -15.96
C SER A 318 -0.48 28.21 -17.25
N GLN A 319 -1.74 27.90 -17.57
CA GLN A 319 -2.11 27.20 -18.80
C GLN A 319 -2.07 28.17 -19.98
N THR A 320 -1.23 27.89 -20.96
CA THR A 320 -1.01 28.76 -22.13
C THR A 320 -1.71 28.21 -23.37
N LEU A 321 -1.84 26.89 -23.47
CA LEU A 321 -2.48 26.23 -24.60
C LEU A 321 -3.98 26.56 -24.65
N ALA A 322 -4.48 27.05 -25.78
CA ALA A 322 -5.89 27.38 -25.97
C ALA A 322 -6.79 26.14 -25.84
N ALA A 323 -8.00 26.29 -25.28
CA ALA A 323 -8.88 25.16 -24.96
C ALA A 323 -9.19 24.24 -26.17
N ASN A 324 -9.38 24.82 -27.35
CA ASN A 324 -9.64 24.10 -28.60
C ASN A 324 -8.41 23.35 -29.17
N ALA A 325 -7.23 23.57 -28.60
CA ALA A 325 -5.98 22.90 -28.98
C ALA A 325 -5.56 21.80 -28.00
N ARG A 326 -6.39 21.49 -26.98
CA ARG A 326 -6.07 20.53 -25.92
C ARG A 326 -6.54 19.10 -26.18
N ALA A 327 -7.08 18.84 -27.37
CA ALA A 327 -7.58 17.52 -27.72
C ALA A 327 -6.48 16.46 -27.56
N THR A 328 -6.72 15.50 -26.67
CA THR A 328 -5.74 14.49 -26.25
C THR A 328 -6.27 13.11 -26.59
N TRP A 329 -5.85 12.58 -27.73
CA TRP A 329 -6.35 11.30 -28.23
C TRP A 329 -5.69 10.11 -27.54
N MET A 330 -6.50 9.28 -26.89
CA MET A 330 -6.09 8.00 -26.29
C MET A 330 -6.81 6.84 -26.96
N LYS A 331 -6.08 5.74 -27.20
CA LYS A 331 -6.63 4.49 -27.69
C LYS A 331 -7.18 3.67 -26.52
N VAL A 332 -8.46 3.32 -26.54
CA VAL A 332 -9.16 2.67 -25.43
C VAL A 332 -10.09 1.56 -25.94
N ASN A 333 -10.14 0.45 -25.21
CA ASN A 333 -11.11 -0.62 -25.44
C ASN A 333 -12.50 -0.18 -24.99
N TRP A 334 -13.43 0.04 -25.92
CA TRP A 334 -14.81 0.43 -25.61
C TRP A 334 -15.76 -0.75 -25.46
N ALA A 335 -15.35 -1.94 -25.91
CA ALA A 335 -15.95 -3.24 -25.59
C ALA A 335 -14.88 -4.35 -25.72
N ALA A 336 -15.24 -5.59 -25.40
CA ALA A 336 -14.35 -6.75 -25.61
C ALA A 336 -13.87 -6.80 -27.08
N ASP A 337 -12.56 -6.82 -27.30
CA ASP A 337 -11.90 -6.82 -28.62
C ASP A 337 -12.24 -5.63 -29.54
N LYS A 338 -12.87 -4.58 -28.98
CA LYS A 338 -13.26 -3.37 -29.70
C LYS A 338 -12.51 -2.18 -29.14
N VAL A 339 -11.68 -1.56 -29.98
CA VAL A 339 -10.77 -0.48 -29.58
C VAL A 339 -10.93 0.72 -30.51
N GLY A 340 -10.88 1.93 -29.98
CA GLY A 340 -11.00 3.17 -30.74
C GLY A 340 -10.32 4.34 -30.03
N TYR A 341 -10.27 5.50 -30.69
CA TYR A 341 -9.69 6.72 -30.14
C TYR A 341 -10.76 7.63 -29.55
N ILE A 342 -10.49 8.17 -28.36
CA ILE A 342 -11.32 9.16 -27.69
C ILE A 342 -10.44 10.31 -27.21
N ASP A 343 -10.98 11.53 -27.24
CA ASP A 343 -10.33 12.69 -26.62
C ASP A 343 -10.52 12.64 -25.10
N ILE A 344 -9.50 12.24 -24.35
CA ILE A 344 -9.59 12.16 -22.89
C ILE A 344 -9.69 13.52 -22.22
N ASN A 345 -9.38 14.61 -22.94
CA ASN A 345 -9.53 15.98 -22.43
C ASN A 345 -10.97 16.50 -22.56
N ASP A 346 -11.91 15.72 -23.11
CA ASP A 346 -13.33 16.04 -23.09
C ASP A 346 -13.81 16.31 -21.65
N SER A 347 -14.65 17.35 -21.50
CA SER A 347 -15.15 17.81 -20.20
C SER A 347 -16.07 16.82 -19.49
N GLY A 348 -16.70 15.89 -20.22
CA GLY A 348 -17.51 14.81 -19.68
C GLY A 348 -16.68 13.64 -19.13
N ILE A 349 -15.37 13.61 -19.40
CA ILE A 349 -14.46 12.58 -18.88
C ILE A 349 -13.84 13.06 -17.57
N HIS A 350 -14.20 12.37 -16.50
CA HIS A 350 -13.61 12.62 -15.18
C HIS A 350 -12.20 12.03 -15.09
N LYS A 351 -11.30 12.77 -14.46
CA LYS A 351 -9.85 12.48 -14.39
C LYS A 351 -9.44 12.41 -12.94
N PHE A 352 -8.72 11.36 -12.57
CA PHE A 352 -8.23 11.12 -11.21
C PHE A 352 -6.83 10.49 -11.26
N SER A 353 -6.18 10.36 -10.12
CA SER A 353 -4.96 9.57 -9.95
C SER A 353 -4.96 8.84 -8.60
N ASP A 354 -3.87 8.14 -8.24
CA ASP A 354 -3.75 7.51 -6.92
C ASP A 354 -3.86 8.52 -5.77
N ALA A 355 -3.58 9.80 -6.04
CA ALA A 355 -3.86 10.94 -5.16
C ALA A 355 -5.30 11.01 -4.62
N ASP A 356 -6.26 10.47 -5.38
CA ASP A 356 -7.67 10.57 -5.06
C ASP A 356 -8.17 9.44 -4.15
N PHE A 357 -7.41 8.37 -3.96
CA PHE A 357 -7.82 7.23 -3.12
C PHE A 357 -9.21 6.68 -3.50
N LEU A 358 -9.39 6.39 -4.79
CA LEU A 358 -10.66 5.95 -5.35
C LEU A 358 -11.11 4.60 -4.78
N SER A 359 -12.36 4.53 -4.34
CA SER A 359 -12.96 3.31 -3.79
C SER A 359 -13.04 2.18 -4.80
N CYS A 360 -13.23 2.51 -6.09
CA CYS A 360 -13.16 1.54 -7.16
C CYS A 360 -11.75 0.93 -7.28
N MET A 361 -10.69 1.62 -6.89
CA MET A 361 -9.32 1.08 -6.87
C MET A 361 -8.97 0.36 -5.56
N GLY A 362 -9.96 0.10 -4.69
CA GLY A 362 -9.79 -0.67 -3.46
C GLY A 362 -9.55 0.19 -2.22
N TRP A 363 -9.42 1.51 -2.36
CA TRP A 363 -9.23 2.41 -1.24
C TRP A 363 -10.51 2.56 -0.42
N GLN A 364 -10.48 2.04 0.80
CA GLN A 364 -11.65 2.07 1.67
C GLN A 364 -11.27 2.54 3.06
N LYS A 365 -12.08 3.46 3.59
CA LYS A 365 -12.07 3.80 5.01
C LYS A 365 -13.01 2.84 5.73
N VAL A 366 -12.44 1.86 6.42
CA VAL A 366 -13.21 1.01 7.33
C VAL A 366 -13.15 1.63 8.71
N SER A 367 -14.30 2.11 9.17
CA SER A 367 -14.45 2.65 10.52
C SER A 367 -15.50 1.86 11.28
N GLU A 368 -15.33 1.77 12.59
CA GLU A 368 -16.32 1.24 13.53
C GLU A 368 -17.55 2.17 13.67
N GLY A 369 -17.78 3.08 12.72
CA GLY A 369 -18.78 4.15 12.75
C GLY A 369 -20.24 3.70 12.68
N ASN A 370 -20.50 2.39 12.75
CA ASN A 370 -21.80 1.76 13.02
C ASN A 370 -21.57 0.28 13.43
N THR A 371 -20.80 0.03 14.50
CA THR A 371 -20.50 -1.35 14.93
C THR A 371 -20.66 -1.56 16.45
N PRO A 372 -21.08 -2.76 16.92
CA PRO A 372 -21.56 -3.02 18.29
C PRO A 372 -20.48 -3.29 19.35
N PHE A 373 -19.27 -2.74 19.21
CA PHE A 373 -18.16 -3.08 20.10
C PHE A 373 -18.24 -2.44 21.49
N ARG A 374 -17.92 -3.26 22.49
CA ARG A 374 -17.65 -2.87 23.87
C ARG A 374 -16.13 -2.78 24.08
N SER A 375 -15.68 -2.37 25.26
CA SER A 375 -14.26 -2.18 25.62
C SER A 375 -13.41 -3.47 25.68
N ASP A 376 -13.77 -4.53 24.95
CA ASP A 376 -13.22 -5.89 25.06
C ASP A 376 -12.15 -6.25 24.01
N GLY A 377 -11.97 -5.42 22.96
CA GLY A 377 -10.91 -5.57 21.96
C GLY A 377 -11.18 -6.57 20.83
N MET A 378 -12.44 -6.95 20.59
CA MET A 378 -12.86 -7.82 19.48
C MET A 378 -12.94 -7.06 18.14
N CYS A 379 -13.11 -7.82 17.04
CA CYS A 379 -13.42 -7.37 15.68
C CYS A 379 -14.82 -7.90 15.23
N ASP A 380 -15.72 -6.95 15.00
CA ASP A 380 -17.16 -6.95 14.70
C ASP A 380 -17.45 -6.23 13.39
N VAL A 381 -16.42 -6.02 12.57
CA VAL A 381 -16.64 -5.67 11.18
C VAL A 381 -17.20 -6.91 10.49
N ASP A 382 -18.46 -6.86 10.06
CA ASP A 382 -19.17 -8.02 9.50
C ASP A 382 -18.45 -8.66 8.32
N ALA A 383 -17.79 -7.86 7.49
CA ALA A 383 -16.94 -8.35 6.40
C ALA A 383 -15.77 -9.22 6.90
N LEU A 384 -15.14 -8.87 8.04
CA LEU A 384 -14.04 -9.63 8.62
C LEU A 384 -14.54 -10.87 9.38
N LYS A 385 -15.71 -10.79 10.03
CA LYS A 385 -16.40 -11.97 10.60
C LYS A 385 -16.76 -12.99 9.52
N LYS A 386 -17.24 -12.52 8.36
CA LYS A 386 -17.54 -13.39 7.23
C LYS A 386 -16.31 -14.15 6.76
N ILE A 387 -15.14 -13.49 6.66
CA ILE A 387 -13.87 -14.16 6.31
C ILE A 387 -13.54 -15.28 7.30
N LEU A 388 -13.70 -15.05 8.61
CA LEU A 388 -13.47 -16.10 9.62
C LEU A 388 -14.42 -17.29 9.45
N ASN A 389 -15.71 -17.03 9.20
CA ASN A 389 -16.71 -18.07 9.01
C ASN A 389 -16.46 -18.87 7.72
N ASP A 390 -16.11 -18.19 6.63
CA ASP A 390 -15.81 -18.83 5.34
C ASP A 390 -14.49 -19.64 5.39
N ALA A 391 -13.56 -19.25 6.27
CA ALA A 391 -12.31 -19.98 6.50
C ALA A 391 -12.50 -21.23 7.36
N ALA A 392 -13.45 -21.24 8.31
CA ALA A 392 -13.65 -22.34 9.25
C ALA A 392 -13.80 -23.75 8.62
N PRO A 393 -14.47 -23.94 7.47
CA PRO A 393 -14.57 -25.25 6.83
C PRO A 393 -13.36 -25.62 5.97
N HIS A 394 -12.35 -24.76 5.82
CA HIS A 394 -11.15 -25.10 5.04
C HIS A 394 -10.25 -26.08 5.81
N GLU A 395 -9.73 -27.07 5.11
CA GLU A 395 -8.79 -28.04 5.66
C GLU A 395 -7.36 -27.71 5.24
N VAL A 396 -6.42 -27.89 6.16
CA VAL A 396 -4.98 -27.85 5.90
C VAL A 396 -4.34 -29.10 6.50
N PRO A 397 -3.24 -29.62 5.91
CA PRO A 397 -2.56 -30.78 6.48
C PRO A 397 -2.18 -30.56 7.94
N GLU A 398 -2.54 -31.52 8.80
CA GLU A 398 -2.18 -31.54 10.22
C GLU A 398 -0.67 -31.61 10.39
N VAL A 399 -0.14 -30.84 11.34
CA VAL A 399 1.27 -30.88 11.71
C VAL A 399 1.41 -31.49 13.10
N THR A 400 2.20 -32.55 13.20
CA THR A 400 2.42 -33.29 14.45
C THR A 400 2.90 -32.36 15.56
N GLY A 401 2.20 -32.38 16.70
CA GLY A 401 2.53 -31.56 17.87
C GLY A 401 2.03 -30.12 17.83
N GLU A 402 1.26 -29.73 16.81
CA GLU A 402 0.67 -28.38 16.77
C GLU A 402 -0.51 -28.23 17.72
N THR A 403 -0.67 -27.03 18.28
CA THR A 403 -1.85 -26.72 19.12
C THR A 403 -3.05 -26.39 18.25
N GLN A 404 -4.27 -26.64 18.75
CA GLN A 404 -5.51 -26.32 18.04
C GLN A 404 -5.60 -24.84 17.62
N LYS A 405 -5.05 -23.91 18.42
CA LYS A 405 -5.01 -22.48 18.11
C LYS A 405 -4.10 -22.18 16.92
N VAL A 406 -2.94 -22.83 16.85
CA VAL A 406 -2.00 -22.71 15.73
C VAL A 406 -2.59 -23.30 14.46
N HIS A 407 -3.24 -24.47 14.56
CA HIS A 407 -3.93 -25.10 13.44
C HIS A 407 -5.01 -24.18 12.84
N LYS A 408 -5.90 -23.62 13.67
CA LYS A 408 -6.93 -22.66 13.21
C LYS A 408 -6.32 -21.42 12.55
N ALA A 409 -5.18 -20.94 13.03
CA ALA A 409 -4.50 -19.79 12.43
C ALA A 409 -3.94 -20.13 11.03
N ARG A 410 -3.43 -21.35 10.85
CA ARG A 410 -2.98 -21.88 9.56
C ARG A 410 -4.14 -22.04 8.58
N VAL A 411 -5.29 -22.56 9.03
CA VAL A 411 -6.52 -22.64 8.21
C VAL A 411 -6.94 -21.26 7.72
N LEU A 412 -7.05 -20.29 8.62
CA LEU A 412 -7.38 -18.90 8.25
C LEU A 412 -6.37 -18.33 7.26
N SER A 413 -5.08 -18.54 7.49
CA SER A 413 -4.05 -18.09 6.56
C SER A 413 -4.15 -18.76 5.20
N ALA A 414 -4.38 -20.06 5.14
CA ALA A 414 -4.50 -20.79 3.90
C ALA A 414 -5.71 -20.31 3.10
N TYR A 415 -6.86 -20.12 3.75
CA TYR A 415 -8.05 -19.52 3.14
C TYR A 415 -7.76 -18.13 2.56
N VAL A 416 -7.21 -17.23 3.37
CA VAL A 416 -6.92 -15.85 2.94
C VAL A 416 -5.92 -15.84 1.80
N LYS A 417 -4.85 -16.66 1.85
CA LYS A 417 -3.82 -16.70 0.79
C LYS A 417 -4.30 -17.36 -0.49
N GLY A 418 -5.07 -18.44 -0.39
CA GLY A 418 -5.62 -19.18 -1.52
C GLY A 418 -6.79 -18.48 -2.21
N ASN A 419 -7.42 -17.50 -1.56
CA ASN A 419 -8.58 -16.80 -2.08
C ASN A 419 -8.23 -15.41 -2.65
N ALA A 420 -8.01 -15.35 -3.96
CA ALA A 420 -7.65 -14.11 -4.66
C ALA A 420 -8.70 -12.99 -4.50
N ARG A 421 -9.99 -13.34 -4.35
CA ARG A 421 -11.06 -12.35 -4.11
C ARG A 421 -10.91 -11.72 -2.73
N VAL A 422 -10.70 -12.52 -1.70
CA VAL A 422 -10.46 -12.05 -0.33
C VAL A 422 -9.17 -11.22 -0.26
N ARG A 423 -8.08 -11.69 -0.88
CA ARG A 423 -6.83 -10.90 -1.00
C ARG A 423 -7.07 -9.52 -1.61
N ARG A 424 -7.83 -9.44 -2.71
CA ARG A 424 -8.16 -8.15 -3.34
C ARG A 424 -9.01 -7.26 -2.45
N GLN A 425 -9.95 -7.81 -1.69
CA GLN A 425 -10.77 -7.05 -0.73
C GLN A 425 -9.94 -6.51 0.43
N LEU A 426 -8.88 -7.23 0.84
CA LEU A 426 -7.99 -6.79 1.92
C LEU A 426 -6.93 -5.77 1.46
N ARG A 427 -6.65 -5.67 0.16
CA ARG A 427 -5.75 -4.64 -0.42
C ARG A 427 -6.45 -3.27 -0.35
N GLY A 428 -5.74 -2.23 0.10
CA GLY A 428 -6.27 -0.87 0.22
C GLY A 428 -7.12 -0.59 1.48
N LEU A 429 -7.28 -1.58 2.37
CA LEU A 429 -7.99 -1.40 3.64
C LEU A 429 -7.24 -0.48 4.60
N SER A 430 -7.83 0.68 4.88
CA SER A 430 -7.45 1.53 6.00
C SER A 430 -8.42 1.37 7.16
N VAL A 431 -7.98 0.74 8.25
CA VAL A 431 -8.80 0.50 9.44
C VAL A 431 -8.63 1.62 10.46
N THR A 432 -9.73 2.17 10.95
CA THR A 432 -9.73 3.21 11.98
C THR A 432 -10.40 2.73 13.26
N ARG A 433 -9.67 2.74 14.39
CA ARG A 433 -10.19 2.45 15.73
C ARG A 433 -10.32 3.74 16.55
N ARG A 434 -11.51 4.04 17.09
CA ARG A 434 -11.66 5.04 18.17
C ARG A 434 -11.60 4.28 19.50
N VAL A 435 -10.52 4.45 20.26
CA VAL A 435 -10.51 4.01 21.66
C VAL A 435 -11.01 5.17 22.52
N SER A 436 -12.27 5.14 22.90
CA SER A 436 -12.82 6.01 23.95
C SER A 436 -13.08 5.16 25.20
N GLY A 437 -12.40 5.45 26.32
CA GLY A 437 -12.79 4.87 27.61
C GLY A 437 -11.65 4.71 28.62
N ILE A 438 -11.68 5.58 29.63
CA ILE A 438 -11.03 5.41 30.93
C ILE A 438 -11.74 4.26 31.65
N VAL A 439 -11.00 3.24 32.11
CA VAL A 439 -11.52 2.29 33.10
C VAL A 439 -10.77 2.50 34.41
N ARG A 440 -11.54 2.98 35.40
CA ARG A 440 -11.18 3.17 36.79
C ARG A 440 -10.92 1.80 37.42
N THR A 441 -9.78 1.63 38.07
CA THR A 441 -9.39 0.42 38.79
C THR A 441 -10.26 0.20 40.03
N THR A 442 -10.76 -1.01 40.23
CA THR A 442 -11.12 -1.54 41.56
C THR A 442 -10.10 -2.60 41.99
N ARG A 443 -9.74 -2.49 43.27
CA ARG A 443 -8.54 -2.99 43.97
C ARG A 443 -8.41 -4.52 44.06
N GLY A 444 -7.16 -4.99 44.09
CA GLY A 444 -6.74 -6.27 44.67
C GLY A 444 -5.26 -6.63 44.38
N ALA A 445 -4.37 -6.38 45.35
CA ALA A 445 -2.90 -6.60 45.44
C ALA A 445 -2.27 -7.75 44.59
N MET A 446 -1.08 -7.61 43.97
CA MET A 446 0.25 -7.37 44.57
C MET A 446 1.23 -6.62 43.64
N ARG A 447 2.22 -5.96 44.26
CA ARG A 447 3.08 -4.88 43.73
C ARG A 447 4.32 -5.34 42.94
N GLY A 448 4.73 -4.53 41.95
CA GLY A 448 6.10 -4.54 41.40
C GLY A 448 6.32 -3.63 40.17
N CYS A 449 6.54 -2.33 40.41
CA CYS A 449 7.04 -1.26 39.51
C CYS A 449 6.36 -1.01 38.14
N SER A 450 5.44 -0.04 38.14
CA SER A 450 4.82 0.59 36.98
C SER A 450 5.62 1.82 36.54
N MET A 451 6.06 1.86 35.28
CA MET A 451 6.29 3.13 34.58
C MET A 451 4.96 3.60 34.00
N ARG A 452 4.50 4.78 34.45
CA ARG A 452 3.40 5.52 33.84
C ARG A 452 3.85 6.03 32.47
N ALA A 453 3.55 5.28 31.41
CA ALA A 453 3.38 5.89 30.09
C ALA A 453 2.08 6.72 30.14
N ALA A 454 2.17 8.01 29.84
CA ALA A 454 1.01 8.87 29.73
C ALA A 454 -0.02 8.24 28.77
N SER A 455 -1.27 8.19 29.23
CA SER A 455 -2.43 7.80 28.42
C SER A 455 -2.46 8.69 27.18
N THR A 456 -2.08 8.11 26.05
CA THR A 456 -2.23 8.73 24.74
C THR A 456 -3.09 7.77 23.94
N THR A 457 -4.22 8.23 23.45
CA THR A 457 -5.12 7.48 22.57
C THR A 457 -4.34 7.06 21.31
N VAL A 458 -3.88 5.82 21.24
CA VAL A 458 -3.20 5.29 20.05
C VAL A 458 -4.26 4.68 19.14
N THR A 459 -4.51 5.30 18.00
CA THR A 459 -5.12 4.60 16.87
C THR A 459 -3.99 3.95 16.08
N ARG A 460 -4.08 2.63 15.90
CA ARG A 460 -3.15 1.83 15.10
C ARG A 460 -3.85 1.58 13.76
N ARG A 461 -3.23 1.94 12.63
CA ARG A 461 -3.83 1.95 11.28
C ARG A 461 -2.87 1.38 10.25
N ALA A 462 -2.91 0.09 9.90
CA ALA A 462 -2.05 -0.40 8.83
C ALA A 462 -2.39 0.23 7.47
N ILE A 463 -1.45 0.98 6.90
CA ILE A 463 -1.49 1.44 5.51
C ILE A 463 -0.57 0.52 4.73
N ARG A 464 -1.14 -0.30 3.85
CA ARG A 464 -0.37 -0.94 2.79
C ARG A 464 -0.38 0.01 1.60
N ILE A 465 0.70 0.78 1.45
CA ILE A 465 0.96 1.53 0.21
C ILE A 465 1.61 0.51 -0.73
N SER A 466 0.80 -0.19 -1.51
CA SER A 466 1.26 -0.91 -2.71
C SER A 466 0.78 -0.14 -3.91
#